data_AF-A0A6I0E346-F1
#
_entry.id   AF-A0A6I0E346-F1
#
_cell.length_a   1.000
_cell.length_b   1.000
_cell.length_c   1.000
_cell.angle_alpha   90.00
_cell.angle_beta   90.00
_cell.angle_gamma   90.00
#
_symmetry.space_group_name_H-M   'P 1'
#
loop_
_entity.id
_entity.type
_entity.pdbx_description
1 polymer ?
#
loop_
_entity_poly.entity_id
_entity_poly.type
_entity_poly.pdbx_seq_one_letter_code
_entity_poly.pdbx_strand_id
1 'polypeptide(L)'
;TPNILSNSGNSSLIAILIIIGAITKSAQFPFHFWLPNAMAAPAPVSAYLHSTTMVKAGIFLLARLSQVFTDVPIWQPLLVSIGGFTMVYGALMALTNTDMKKVLAYTTISALGIMVLLLGIGTTVSVQAAMVFLLAHALYKGTLFMVTGNVDHETGSRDLSLLSGLGKKMPYTFYASALASLSMAGVIPFFGFIAKEILYGAAFKSPLASGLIGVATFATGVMFTALAFEFGYKIFLGKQSETPKNPHEAPFAMLIGPVFLATLGLIGGVFSEQLAQPLLHHSSSQILNVDKVLQLGLWHGFTLIFGLSLLTLLLGFLLFRMRSVIVNFSDKYSLNSISGPEKAYQNSIPALLKAAKRQTEFFQSGILRNYIVIISMTLVALIWLMAFNGGGLSTLSFDGLTKLKWFEIVFVVLMLVGLVNTLITTSRLTAIVSLGMVGYGTAAIFLYYGGPDVAMTQFLIETLTIVLFVLVLNKLPKFVDVRKGLLIKIAFPAVAFGATMAIILMWVQSLQVVSPLKDYFAQNSYLLAKGKNVVNVILVDFRGLDTLGEISVLAIASIGIFTLIKVTQSKQ
;
A
#
# COMPACT_ATOMS: atom_id res chain seq x y z
N THR A 1 -5.78 11.29 -26.76
CA THR A 1 -6.98 10.68 -27.37
C THR A 1 -7.39 9.47 -26.53
N PRO A 2 -8.69 9.22 -26.31
CA PRO A 2 -9.22 8.04 -25.59
C PRO A 2 -8.55 6.73 -26.04
N ASN A 3 -8.26 6.66 -27.34
CA ASN A 3 -7.65 5.54 -28.03
C ASN A 3 -6.24 5.16 -27.53
N ILE A 4 -5.49 6.05 -26.86
CA ILE A 4 -4.14 5.72 -26.36
C ILE A 4 -4.23 4.69 -25.22
N LEU A 5 -5.25 4.80 -24.37
CA LEU A 5 -5.42 3.90 -23.23
C LEU A 5 -6.06 2.58 -23.67
N SER A 6 -7.10 2.63 -24.51
CA SER A 6 -7.80 1.44 -24.98
C SER A 6 -6.97 0.59 -25.95
N ASN A 7 -6.17 1.21 -26.81
CA ASN A 7 -5.35 0.51 -27.81
C ASN A 7 -3.95 0.12 -27.30
N SER A 8 -3.64 0.42 -26.03
CA SER A 8 -2.39 -0.05 -25.44
C SER A 8 -2.47 -1.56 -25.20
N GLY A 9 -1.35 -2.29 -25.37
CA GLY A 9 -1.27 -3.72 -25.02
C GLY A 9 -1.57 -4.03 -23.55
N ASN A 10 -1.62 -2.99 -22.70
CA ASN A 10 -1.87 -3.06 -21.26
C ASN A 10 -3.26 -2.53 -20.85
N SER A 11 -4.18 -2.31 -21.81
CA SER A 11 -5.49 -1.69 -21.54
C SER A 11 -6.30 -2.42 -20.46
N SER A 12 -6.26 -3.75 -20.43
CA SER A 12 -6.86 -4.57 -19.37
C SER A 12 -6.26 -4.33 -17.99
N LEU A 13 -4.94 -4.21 -17.89
CA LEU A 13 -4.26 -3.93 -16.61
C LEU A 13 -4.61 -2.53 -16.10
N ILE A 14 -4.61 -1.53 -16.99
CA ILE A 14 -5.00 -0.16 -16.67
C ILE A 14 -6.45 -0.13 -16.17
N ALA A 15 -7.36 -0.80 -16.88
CA ALA A 15 -8.76 -0.93 -16.49
C ALA A 15 -8.89 -1.55 -15.09
N ILE A 16 -8.17 -2.64 -14.80
CA ILE A 16 -8.19 -3.29 -13.48
C ILE A 16 -7.71 -2.34 -12.38
N LEU A 17 -6.60 -1.63 -12.57
CA LEU A 17 -6.07 -0.69 -11.57
C LEU A 17 -7.04 0.47 -11.30
N ILE A 18 -7.67 0.99 -12.35
CA ILE A 18 -8.69 2.05 -12.25
C ILE A 18 -9.93 1.53 -11.53
N ILE A 19 -10.42 0.34 -11.89
CA ILE A 19 -11.54 -0.31 -11.23
C ILE A 19 -11.22 -0.48 -9.74
N ILE A 20 -10.04 -1.03 -9.38
CA ILE A 20 -9.59 -1.19 -7.99
C ILE A 20 -9.67 0.15 -7.24
N GLY A 21 -9.10 1.23 -7.81
CA GLY A 21 -9.17 2.55 -7.19
C GLY A 21 -10.60 3.07 -7.01
N ALA A 22 -11.45 2.89 -8.02
CA ALA A 22 -12.84 3.30 -7.99
C ALA A 22 -13.65 2.53 -6.94
N ILE A 23 -13.54 1.20 -6.92
CA ILE A 23 -14.30 0.33 -6.01
C ILE A 23 -13.88 0.50 -4.55
N THR A 24 -12.61 0.81 -4.29
CA THR A 24 -12.15 1.18 -2.94
C THR A 24 -12.81 2.47 -2.47
N LYS A 25 -12.90 3.50 -3.33
CA LYS A 25 -13.52 4.79 -2.99
C LYS A 25 -15.05 4.73 -2.90
N SER A 26 -15.71 3.93 -3.71
CA SER A 26 -17.17 3.76 -3.67
C SER A 26 -17.63 2.61 -2.77
N ALA A 27 -16.75 2.13 -1.86
CA ALA A 27 -17.05 1.13 -0.84
C ALA A 27 -17.73 -0.14 -1.40
N GLN A 28 -17.24 -0.65 -2.54
CA GLN A 28 -17.72 -1.91 -3.10
C GLN A 28 -17.01 -3.09 -2.47
N PHE A 29 -17.57 -4.29 -2.63
CA PHE A 29 -16.90 -5.52 -2.23
C PHE A 29 -15.55 -5.69 -2.96
N PRO A 30 -14.47 -6.09 -2.28
CA PRO A 30 -14.37 -6.42 -0.85
C PRO A 30 -14.00 -5.22 0.07
N PHE A 31 -13.88 -4.01 -0.47
CA PHE A 31 -13.41 -2.82 0.24
C PHE A 31 -14.53 -2.00 0.91
N HIS A 32 -15.68 -2.59 1.20
CA HIS A 32 -16.84 -1.87 1.76
C HIS A 32 -16.72 -1.58 3.26
N PHE A 33 -15.88 -2.34 3.98
CA PHE A 33 -15.80 -2.35 5.44
C PHE A 33 -15.43 -1.02 6.10
N TRP A 34 -14.78 -0.11 5.39
CA TRP A 34 -14.42 1.20 5.95
C TRP A 34 -15.64 2.11 6.13
N LEU A 35 -16.68 1.97 5.30
CA LEU A 35 -17.82 2.89 5.31
C LEU A 35 -18.69 2.73 6.56
N PRO A 36 -19.10 1.52 7.00
CA PRO A 36 -19.83 1.35 8.25
C PRO A 36 -19.01 1.79 9.47
N ASN A 37 -17.69 1.58 9.44
CA ASN A 37 -16.78 2.00 10.51
C ASN A 37 -16.57 3.52 10.55
N ALA A 38 -16.69 4.22 9.42
CA ALA A 38 -16.63 5.68 9.35
C ALA A 38 -17.86 6.38 10.00
N MET A 39 -18.91 5.63 10.37
CA MET A 39 -20.11 6.17 11.04
C MET A 39 -19.88 6.67 12.47
N ALA A 40 -18.66 6.54 12.99
CA ALA A 40 -18.21 7.25 14.19
C ALA A 40 -18.20 8.78 13.99
N ALA A 41 -18.13 9.26 12.74
CA ALA A 41 -18.12 10.68 12.43
C ALA A 41 -19.44 11.40 12.79
N PRO A 42 -19.40 12.73 13.01
CA PRO A 42 -20.61 13.54 13.21
C PRO A 42 -21.59 13.43 12.03
N ALA A 43 -22.90 13.48 12.32
CA ALA A 43 -23.94 13.28 11.32
C ALA A 43 -23.87 14.24 10.11
N PRO A 44 -23.52 15.54 10.25
CA PRO A 44 -23.35 16.42 9.08
C PRO A 44 -22.21 15.98 8.16
N VAL A 45 -21.11 15.48 8.73
CA VAL A 45 -19.98 14.93 7.96
C VAL A 45 -20.41 13.68 7.22
N SER A 46 -21.16 12.78 7.87
CA SER A 46 -21.70 11.59 7.23
C SER A 46 -22.69 11.93 6.12
N ALA A 47 -23.57 12.92 6.34
CA ALA A 47 -24.47 13.41 5.32
C ALA A 47 -23.69 13.90 4.10
N TYR A 48 -22.69 14.77 4.26
CA TYR A 48 -21.94 15.30 3.12
C TYR A 48 -21.06 14.24 2.42
N LEU A 49 -20.22 13.52 3.16
CA LEU A 49 -19.24 12.59 2.57
C LEU A 49 -19.87 11.32 2.01
N HIS A 50 -20.86 10.77 2.71
CA HIS A 50 -21.42 9.46 2.40
C HIS A 50 -22.73 9.56 1.62
N SER A 51 -23.39 10.72 1.56
CA SER A 51 -24.55 10.89 0.68
C SER A 51 -24.23 11.53 -0.67
N THR A 52 -23.22 12.41 -0.82
CA THR A 52 -23.03 13.17 -2.07
C THR A 52 -21.61 13.24 -2.63
N THR A 53 -20.55 13.24 -1.81
CA THR A 53 -19.20 13.59 -2.32
C THR A 53 -18.25 12.39 -2.39
N MET A 54 -17.61 12.03 -1.28
CA MET A 54 -16.48 11.08 -1.25
C MET A 54 -16.81 9.74 -1.91
N VAL A 55 -17.96 9.15 -1.54
CA VAL A 55 -18.34 7.83 -2.04
C VAL A 55 -18.77 7.83 -3.52
N LYS A 56 -19.15 9.00 -4.06
CA LYS A 56 -19.50 9.17 -5.47
C LYS A 56 -18.29 9.45 -6.36
N ALA A 57 -17.12 9.75 -5.80
CA ALA A 57 -15.91 9.97 -6.59
C ALA A 57 -15.52 8.73 -7.42
N GLY A 58 -15.66 7.53 -6.86
CA GLY A 58 -15.46 6.28 -7.60
C GLY A 58 -16.48 6.10 -8.71
N ILE A 59 -17.75 6.42 -8.46
CA ILE A 59 -18.84 6.37 -9.47
C ILE A 59 -18.57 7.36 -10.61
N PHE A 60 -18.15 8.58 -10.28
CA PHE A 60 -17.76 9.60 -11.25
C PHE A 60 -16.59 9.13 -12.11
N LEU A 61 -15.55 8.56 -11.51
CA LEU A 61 -14.39 8.04 -12.24
C LEU A 61 -14.80 6.95 -13.23
N LEU A 62 -15.63 5.99 -12.80
CA LEU A 62 -16.14 4.92 -13.67
C LEU A 62 -16.99 5.49 -14.81
N ALA A 63 -17.94 6.37 -14.49
CA ALA A 63 -18.79 7.01 -15.49
C ALA A 63 -17.96 7.80 -16.52
N ARG A 64 -16.96 8.55 -16.07
CA ARG A 64 -16.09 9.34 -16.95
C ARG A 64 -15.24 8.48 -17.87
N LEU A 65 -14.82 7.30 -17.40
CA LEU A 65 -13.93 6.41 -18.14
C LEU A 65 -14.66 5.28 -18.88
N SER A 66 -15.98 5.16 -18.73
CA SER A 66 -16.79 4.18 -19.48
C SER A 66 -16.55 4.30 -20.99
N GLN A 67 -16.48 5.51 -21.56
CA GLN A 67 -16.20 5.68 -23.00
C GLN A 67 -14.86 5.10 -23.45
N VAL A 68 -13.87 5.10 -22.55
CA VAL A 68 -12.50 4.65 -22.86
C VAL A 68 -12.41 3.13 -22.77
N PHE A 69 -13.09 2.52 -21.79
CA PHE A 69 -12.91 1.11 -21.45
C PHE A 69 -14.10 0.21 -21.81
N THR A 70 -15.18 0.74 -22.40
CA THR A 70 -16.36 -0.07 -22.77
C THR A 70 -15.98 -1.24 -23.68
N ASP A 71 -15.05 -1.05 -24.61
CA ASP A 71 -14.58 -2.09 -25.53
C ASP A 71 -13.54 -3.04 -24.91
N VAL A 72 -13.07 -2.77 -23.70
CA VAL A 72 -12.13 -3.64 -23.00
C VAL A 72 -12.89 -4.81 -22.38
N PRO A 73 -12.60 -6.07 -22.74
CA PRO A 73 -13.45 -7.23 -22.38
C PRO A 73 -13.68 -7.42 -20.87
N ILE A 74 -12.73 -6.99 -20.03
CA ILE A 74 -12.82 -7.18 -18.57
C ILE A 74 -13.66 -6.10 -17.87
N TRP A 75 -13.94 -4.96 -18.53
CA TRP A 75 -14.57 -3.80 -17.91
C TRP A 75 -16.00 -4.09 -17.46
N GLN A 76 -16.90 -4.44 -18.38
CA GLN A 76 -18.31 -4.67 -18.08
C GLN A 76 -18.53 -5.85 -17.11
N PRO A 77 -17.91 -7.04 -17.30
CA PRO A 77 -18.12 -8.17 -16.40
C PRO A 77 -17.69 -7.88 -14.96
N LEU A 78 -16.57 -7.19 -14.75
CA LEU A 78 -16.13 -6.81 -13.41
C LEU A 78 -17.09 -5.82 -12.75
N LEU A 79 -17.52 -4.78 -13.46
CA LEU A 79 -18.45 -3.79 -12.89
C LEU A 79 -19.80 -4.41 -12.55
N VAL A 80 -20.35 -5.26 -13.44
CA VAL A 80 -21.63 -5.93 -13.21
C VAL A 80 -21.55 -6.90 -12.04
N SER A 81 -20.48 -7.71 -11.97
CA SER A 81 -20.31 -8.69 -10.89
C SER A 81 -20.06 -8.01 -9.53
N ILE A 82 -19.12 -7.06 -9.46
CA ILE A 82 -18.78 -6.35 -8.22
C ILE A 82 -19.96 -5.47 -7.77
N GLY A 83 -20.55 -4.70 -8.67
CA GLY A 83 -21.69 -3.83 -8.37
C GLY A 83 -22.92 -4.62 -7.96
N GLY A 84 -23.26 -5.69 -8.69
CA GLY A 84 -24.39 -6.56 -8.39
C GLY A 84 -24.24 -7.29 -7.05
N PHE A 85 -23.05 -7.82 -6.76
CA PHE A 85 -22.78 -8.44 -5.46
C PHE A 85 -22.87 -7.42 -4.32
N THR A 86 -22.22 -6.26 -4.48
CA THR A 86 -22.23 -5.18 -3.48
C THR A 86 -23.64 -4.66 -3.21
N MET A 87 -24.45 -4.52 -4.26
CA MET A 87 -25.86 -4.12 -4.17
C MET A 87 -26.62 -5.04 -3.23
N VAL A 88 -26.61 -6.35 -3.48
CA VAL A 88 -27.36 -7.33 -2.69
C VAL A 88 -26.77 -7.43 -1.28
N TYR A 89 -25.45 -7.55 -1.17
CA TYR A 89 -24.76 -7.66 0.11
C TYR A 89 -25.05 -6.47 1.03
N GLY A 90 -24.94 -5.24 0.52
CA GLY A 90 -25.23 -4.04 1.29
C GLY A 90 -26.67 -3.97 1.77
N ALA A 91 -27.64 -4.39 0.94
CA ALA A 91 -29.04 -4.40 1.32
C ALA A 91 -29.34 -5.44 2.41
N LEU A 92 -28.74 -6.64 2.31
CA LEU A 92 -28.85 -7.68 3.34
C LEU A 92 -28.25 -7.22 4.67
N MET A 93 -27.03 -6.67 4.66
CA MET A 93 -26.39 -6.16 5.87
C MET A 93 -27.15 -4.98 6.49
N ALA A 94 -27.80 -4.14 5.68
CA ALA A 94 -28.64 -3.08 6.21
C ALA A 94 -29.86 -3.60 6.99
N LEU A 95 -30.44 -4.72 6.57
CA LEU A 95 -31.58 -5.33 7.29
C LEU A 95 -31.19 -5.90 8.65
N THR A 96 -29.96 -6.39 8.81
CA THR A 96 -29.48 -7.05 10.03
C THR A 96 -28.94 -6.09 11.09
N ASN A 97 -28.75 -4.80 10.78
CA ASN A 97 -28.20 -3.82 11.71
C ASN A 97 -29.28 -2.97 12.39
N THR A 98 -29.12 -2.61 13.66
CA THR A 98 -30.08 -1.76 14.41
C THR A 98 -29.64 -0.31 14.57
N ASP A 99 -28.35 -0.01 14.45
CA ASP A 99 -27.82 1.36 14.51
C ASP A 99 -28.20 2.14 13.23
N MET A 100 -28.92 3.25 13.38
CA MET A 100 -29.43 4.05 12.26
C MET A 100 -28.32 4.47 11.28
N LYS A 101 -27.15 4.92 11.75
CA LYS A 101 -26.05 5.34 10.87
C LYS A 101 -25.46 4.14 10.14
N LYS A 102 -25.28 2.99 10.80
CA LYS A 102 -24.81 1.76 10.14
C LYS A 102 -25.79 1.27 9.08
N VAL A 103 -27.10 1.31 9.34
CA VAL A 103 -28.12 0.96 8.34
C VAL A 103 -28.05 1.91 7.14
N LEU A 104 -27.88 3.21 7.37
CA LEU A 104 -27.69 4.19 6.30
C LEU A 104 -26.38 3.98 5.53
N ALA A 105 -25.30 3.55 6.19
CA ALA A 105 -24.05 3.21 5.55
C ALA A 105 -24.19 1.99 4.62
N TYR A 106 -24.83 0.92 5.09
CA TYR A 106 -25.04 -0.29 4.27
C TYR A 106 -26.01 -0.09 3.11
N THR A 107 -27.07 0.69 3.30
CA THR A 107 -27.94 1.11 2.18
C THR A 107 -27.21 2.04 1.21
N THR A 108 -26.22 2.81 1.65
CA THR A 108 -25.34 3.58 0.77
C THR A 108 -24.42 2.66 -0.04
N ILE A 109 -23.79 1.65 0.58
CA ILE A 109 -23.01 0.61 -0.11
C ILE A 109 -23.84 -0.04 -1.21
N SER A 110 -25.08 -0.45 -0.86
CA SER A 110 -25.98 -1.08 -1.80
C SER A 110 -26.35 -0.15 -2.98
N ALA A 111 -26.66 1.11 -2.69
CA ALA A 111 -27.00 2.09 -3.71
C ALA A 111 -25.83 2.42 -4.65
N LEU A 112 -24.60 2.47 -4.13
CA LEU A 112 -23.40 2.61 -4.95
C LEU A 112 -23.19 1.36 -5.81
N GLY A 113 -23.45 0.16 -5.27
CA GLY A 113 -23.48 -1.09 -6.02
C GLY A 113 -24.46 -1.06 -7.20
N ILE A 114 -25.67 -0.50 -7.00
CA ILE A 114 -26.64 -0.25 -8.08
C ILE A 114 -26.03 0.65 -9.16
N MET A 115 -25.38 1.75 -8.79
CA MET A 115 -24.77 2.67 -9.75
C MET A 115 -23.64 2.01 -10.53
N VAL A 116 -22.76 1.23 -9.86
CA VAL A 116 -21.67 0.49 -10.52
C VAL A 116 -22.23 -0.58 -11.46
N LEU A 117 -23.24 -1.33 -11.04
CA LEU A 117 -23.93 -2.32 -11.86
C LEU A 117 -24.52 -1.68 -13.13
N LEU A 118 -25.24 -0.57 -12.99
CA LEU A 118 -25.86 0.13 -14.11
C LEU A 118 -24.85 0.71 -15.10
N LEU A 119 -23.73 1.26 -14.59
CA LEU A 119 -22.61 1.70 -15.42
C LEU A 119 -21.93 0.50 -16.13
N GLY A 120 -21.84 -0.65 -15.46
CA GLY A 120 -21.29 -1.89 -16.01
C GLY A 120 -22.16 -2.53 -17.10
N ILE A 121 -23.50 -2.41 -17.00
CA ILE A 121 -24.42 -2.80 -18.09
C ILE A 121 -24.13 -1.98 -19.37
N GLY A 122 -23.70 -0.73 -19.21
CA GLY A 122 -23.14 0.08 -20.31
C GLY A 122 -24.10 0.54 -21.40
N THR A 123 -25.39 0.19 -21.32
CA THR A 123 -26.41 0.67 -22.27
C THR A 123 -26.78 2.14 -22.00
N THR A 124 -27.30 2.83 -23.01
CA THR A 124 -27.79 4.22 -22.85
C THR A 124 -28.80 4.36 -21.72
N VAL A 125 -29.76 3.43 -21.65
CA VAL A 125 -30.81 3.44 -20.62
C VAL A 125 -30.22 3.16 -19.23
N SER A 126 -29.26 2.25 -19.10
CA SER A 126 -28.66 1.94 -17.79
C SER A 126 -27.77 3.06 -17.27
N VAL A 127 -26.99 3.72 -18.12
CA VAL A 127 -26.22 4.91 -17.72
C VAL A 127 -27.13 6.06 -17.31
N GLN A 128 -28.22 6.29 -18.04
CA GLN A 128 -29.24 7.27 -17.65
C GLN A 128 -29.88 6.92 -16.31
N ALA A 129 -30.23 5.65 -16.10
CA ALA A 129 -30.74 5.13 -14.83
C ALA A 129 -29.75 5.41 -13.68
N ALA A 130 -28.45 5.22 -13.92
CA ALA A 130 -27.42 5.44 -12.91
C ALA A 130 -27.37 6.91 -12.48
N MET A 131 -27.51 7.85 -13.42
CA MET A 131 -27.51 9.28 -13.13
C MET A 131 -28.79 9.73 -12.40
N VAL A 132 -29.96 9.24 -12.83
CA VAL A 132 -31.23 9.50 -12.13
C VAL A 132 -31.15 8.97 -10.69
N PHE A 133 -30.68 7.74 -10.53
CA PHE A 133 -30.55 7.11 -9.22
C PHE A 133 -29.50 7.80 -8.34
N LEU A 134 -28.40 8.30 -8.92
CA LEU A 134 -27.38 9.10 -8.25
C LEU A 134 -27.97 10.34 -7.61
N LEU A 135 -28.79 11.09 -8.36
CA LEU A 135 -29.45 12.30 -7.89
C LEU A 135 -30.51 11.98 -6.83
N ALA A 136 -31.36 10.98 -7.07
CA ALA A 136 -32.36 10.54 -6.09
C ALA A 136 -31.71 10.16 -4.76
N HIS A 137 -30.65 9.34 -4.82
CA HIS A 137 -29.88 8.93 -3.65
C HIS A 137 -29.28 10.11 -2.91
N ALA A 138 -28.69 11.08 -3.61
CA ALA A 138 -28.12 12.26 -2.97
C ALA A 138 -29.16 13.00 -2.10
N LEU A 139 -30.38 13.19 -2.62
CA LEU A 139 -31.44 13.93 -1.95
C LEU A 139 -31.99 13.18 -0.72
N TYR A 140 -32.46 11.93 -0.91
CA TYR A 140 -33.07 11.21 0.21
C TYR A 140 -32.04 10.78 1.25
N LYS A 141 -30.82 10.39 0.84
CA LYS A 141 -29.81 9.88 1.79
C LYS A 141 -29.24 11.03 2.62
N GLY A 142 -28.97 12.18 2.01
CA GLY A 142 -28.55 13.38 2.74
C GLY A 142 -29.56 13.77 3.80
N THR A 143 -30.85 13.77 3.44
CA THR A 143 -31.96 13.99 4.38
C THR A 143 -31.94 12.98 5.52
N LEU A 144 -31.88 11.67 5.23
CA LEU A 144 -31.94 10.63 6.26
C LEU A 144 -30.75 10.66 7.23
N PHE A 145 -29.54 11.01 6.76
CA PHE A 145 -28.39 11.20 7.66
C PHE A 145 -28.58 12.40 8.61
N MET A 146 -29.12 13.51 8.11
CA MET A 146 -29.41 14.69 8.93
C MET A 146 -30.54 14.40 9.93
N VAL A 147 -31.63 13.75 9.50
CA VAL A 147 -32.70 13.24 10.37
C VAL A 147 -32.15 12.32 11.46
N THR A 148 -31.25 11.39 11.11
CA THR A 148 -30.58 10.53 12.09
C THR A 148 -29.80 11.35 13.12
N GLY A 149 -29.13 12.43 12.69
CA GLY A 149 -28.47 13.36 13.59
C GLY A 149 -29.42 14.08 14.55
N ASN A 150 -30.59 14.51 14.07
CA ASN A 150 -31.63 15.13 14.90
C ASN A 150 -32.13 14.12 15.94
N VAL A 151 -32.48 12.90 15.53
CA VAL A 151 -32.98 11.87 16.45
C VAL A 151 -31.93 11.50 17.50
N ASP A 152 -30.66 11.32 17.11
CA ASP A 152 -29.55 11.00 18.03
C ASP A 152 -29.34 12.13 19.06
N HIS A 153 -29.35 13.38 18.60
CA HIS A 153 -29.17 14.55 19.46
C HIS A 153 -30.28 14.69 20.51
N GLU A 154 -31.54 14.55 20.08
CA GLU A 154 -32.74 14.83 20.88
C GLU A 154 -33.20 13.66 21.74
N THR A 155 -32.93 12.42 21.33
CA THR A 155 -33.33 11.23 22.11
C THR A 155 -32.17 10.63 22.92
N GLY A 156 -30.92 10.93 22.54
CA GLY A 156 -29.72 10.31 23.11
C GLY A 156 -29.49 8.86 22.66
N SER A 157 -30.24 8.38 21.66
CA SER A 157 -30.07 7.06 21.08
C SER A 157 -30.28 7.09 19.57
N ARG A 158 -29.61 6.18 18.87
CA ARG A 158 -29.78 5.91 17.44
C ARG A 158 -30.06 4.43 17.15
N ASP A 159 -30.48 3.70 18.17
CA ASP A 159 -30.83 2.29 18.08
C ASP A 159 -32.30 2.14 17.67
N LEU A 160 -32.55 1.57 16.49
CA LEU A 160 -33.89 1.32 15.94
C LEU A 160 -34.75 0.37 16.80
N SER A 161 -34.17 -0.33 17.77
CA SER A 161 -34.92 -1.15 18.71
C SER A 161 -35.55 -0.33 19.85
N LEU A 162 -35.01 0.86 20.13
CA LEU A 162 -35.42 1.73 21.23
C LEU A 162 -36.26 2.94 20.79
N LEU A 163 -36.43 3.16 19.50
CA LEU A 163 -37.05 4.38 18.94
C LEU A 163 -38.43 4.09 18.35
N SER A 164 -39.48 4.64 18.96
CA SER A 164 -40.84 4.65 18.42
C SER A 164 -41.66 5.85 18.90
N GLY A 165 -42.69 6.24 18.14
CA GLY A 165 -43.65 7.27 18.55
C GLY A 165 -43.13 8.70 18.68
N LEU A 166 -42.00 9.06 18.04
CA LEU A 166 -41.39 10.39 18.15
C LEU A 166 -42.12 11.51 17.36
N GLY A 167 -43.06 11.18 16.47
CA GLY A 167 -43.62 12.11 15.49
C GLY A 167 -44.39 13.29 16.10
N LYS A 168 -45.01 13.11 17.29
CA LYS A 168 -45.67 14.22 18.00
C LYS A 168 -44.68 15.20 18.62
N LYS A 169 -43.48 14.74 18.98
CA LYS A 169 -42.44 15.52 19.65
C LYS A 169 -41.48 16.17 18.65
N MET A 170 -41.28 15.53 17.49
CA MET A 170 -40.39 15.97 16.42
C MET A 170 -41.12 16.01 15.05
N PRO A 171 -42.15 16.85 14.88
CA PRO A 171 -43.01 16.85 13.70
C PRO A 171 -42.29 17.23 12.39
N TYR A 172 -41.32 18.15 12.43
CA TYR A 172 -40.57 18.58 11.25
C TYR A 172 -39.49 17.55 10.87
N THR A 173 -38.83 16.97 11.87
CA THR A 173 -37.93 15.84 11.64
C THR A 173 -38.70 14.62 11.08
N PHE A 174 -39.90 14.35 11.59
CA PHE A 174 -40.80 13.32 11.04
C PHE A 174 -41.17 13.62 9.59
N TYR A 175 -41.60 14.86 9.29
CA TYR A 175 -41.93 15.28 7.92
C TYR A 175 -40.78 15.02 6.95
N ALA A 176 -39.56 15.48 7.28
CA ALA A 176 -38.39 15.26 6.44
C ALA A 176 -38.07 13.75 6.28
N SER A 177 -38.15 12.98 7.37
CA SER A 177 -37.92 11.53 7.34
C SER A 177 -38.95 10.81 6.47
N ALA A 178 -40.23 11.17 6.59
CA ALA A 178 -41.32 10.56 5.85
C ALA A 178 -41.16 10.80 4.35
N LEU A 179 -40.93 12.05 3.92
CA LEU A 179 -40.70 12.37 2.50
C LEU A 179 -39.47 11.67 1.94
N ALA A 180 -38.34 11.67 2.66
CA ALA A 180 -37.14 10.99 2.21
C ALA A 180 -37.30 9.46 2.17
N SER A 181 -38.04 8.88 3.12
CA SER A 181 -38.34 7.45 3.15
C SER A 181 -39.29 7.05 2.01
N LEU A 182 -40.31 7.85 1.71
CA LEU A 182 -41.19 7.64 0.55
C LEU A 182 -40.41 7.71 -0.76
N SER A 183 -39.46 8.64 -0.87
CA SER A 183 -38.52 8.68 -1.99
C SER A 183 -37.63 7.44 -2.02
N MET A 184 -37.07 6.99 -0.89
CA MET A 184 -36.21 5.81 -0.82
C MET A 184 -36.96 4.52 -1.19
N ALA A 185 -38.23 4.38 -0.80
CA ALA A 185 -39.11 3.27 -1.20
C ALA A 185 -39.56 3.35 -2.68
N GLY A 186 -39.42 4.53 -3.29
CA GLY A 186 -39.89 4.81 -4.64
C GLY A 186 -41.41 4.80 -4.73
N VAL A 187 -42.07 5.71 -4.01
CA VAL A 187 -43.52 5.94 -4.05
C VAL A 187 -43.84 7.15 -4.94
N ILE A 188 -44.95 7.12 -5.69
CA ILE A 188 -45.42 8.28 -6.48
C ILE A 188 -45.85 9.39 -5.51
N PRO A 189 -45.54 10.69 -5.74
CA PRO A 189 -44.87 11.29 -6.90
C PRO A 189 -43.37 11.63 -6.66
N PHE A 190 -42.67 10.89 -5.80
CA PHE A 190 -41.30 11.23 -5.43
C PHE A 190 -40.28 10.88 -6.50
N PHE A 191 -39.16 11.62 -6.56
CA PHE A 191 -38.12 11.38 -7.56
C PHE A 191 -37.52 9.96 -7.49
N GLY A 192 -37.49 9.35 -6.31
CA GLY A 192 -37.05 7.96 -6.17
C GLY A 192 -37.96 6.92 -6.83
N PHE A 193 -39.25 7.22 -7.09
CA PHE A 193 -40.12 6.35 -7.90
C PHE A 193 -39.62 6.28 -9.34
N ILE A 194 -39.35 7.44 -9.94
CA ILE A 194 -38.79 7.55 -11.29
C ILE A 194 -37.46 6.80 -11.38
N ALA A 195 -36.58 7.00 -10.39
CA ALA A 195 -35.30 6.30 -10.32
C ALA A 195 -35.47 4.77 -10.26
N LYS A 196 -36.43 4.25 -9.48
CA LYS A 196 -36.72 2.81 -9.34
C LYS A 196 -37.29 2.20 -10.62
N GLU A 197 -38.25 2.87 -11.27
CA GLU A 197 -38.87 2.40 -12.51
C GLU A 197 -37.82 2.28 -13.63
N ILE A 198 -36.96 3.29 -13.81
CA ILE A 198 -35.91 3.27 -14.83
C ILE A 198 -34.85 2.22 -14.49
N LEU A 199 -34.50 2.07 -13.20
CA LEU A 199 -33.61 0.99 -12.72
C LEU A 199 -34.15 -0.39 -13.10
N TYR A 200 -35.41 -0.69 -12.80
CA TYR A 200 -36.03 -1.97 -13.15
C TYR A 200 -36.09 -2.15 -14.66
N GLY A 201 -36.48 -1.12 -15.41
CA GLY A 201 -36.47 -1.16 -16.88
C GLY A 201 -35.09 -1.47 -17.47
N ALA A 202 -34.02 -0.91 -16.91
CA ALA A 202 -32.64 -1.18 -17.33
C ALA A 202 -32.17 -2.59 -16.90
N ALA A 203 -32.50 -3.01 -15.68
CA ALA A 203 -32.09 -4.29 -15.11
C ALA A 203 -32.69 -5.49 -15.86
N PHE A 204 -34.01 -5.48 -16.07
CA PHE A 204 -34.73 -6.56 -16.77
C PHE A 204 -34.47 -6.59 -18.28
N LYS A 205 -33.86 -5.54 -18.85
CA LYS A 205 -33.43 -5.49 -20.26
C LYS A 205 -31.90 -5.62 -20.43
N SER A 206 -31.18 -5.98 -19.37
CA SER A 206 -29.72 -6.12 -19.41
C SER A 206 -29.28 -7.20 -20.42
N PRO A 207 -28.37 -6.91 -21.36
CA PRO A 207 -27.87 -7.91 -22.32
C PRO A 207 -27.06 -9.05 -21.70
N LEU A 208 -26.52 -8.86 -20.49
CA LEU A 208 -25.57 -9.79 -19.87
C LEU A 208 -26.27 -10.92 -19.09
N ALA A 209 -27.22 -10.56 -18.22
CA ALA A 209 -27.89 -11.49 -17.31
C ALA A 209 -29.23 -10.92 -16.80
N SER A 210 -30.11 -10.53 -17.73
CA SER A 210 -31.39 -9.84 -17.45
C SER A 210 -32.22 -10.47 -16.31
N GLY A 211 -32.39 -11.78 -16.31
CA GLY A 211 -33.17 -12.49 -15.28
C GLY A 211 -32.58 -12.36 -13.88
N LEU A 212 -31.28 -12.68 -13.72
CA LEU A 212 -30.60 -12.61 -12.43
C LEU A 212 -30.50 -11.17 -11.92
N ILE A 213 -30.12 -10.23 -12.79
CA ILE A 213 -29.97 -8.81 -12.46
C ILE A 213 -31.34 -8.20 -12.10
N GLY A 214 -32.39 -8.54 -12.86
CA GLY A 214 -33.76 -8.11 -12.58
C GLY A 214 -34.26 -8.60 -11.22
N VAL A 215 -34.10 -9.90 -10.92
CA VAL A 215 -34.50 -10.46 -9.62
C VAL A 215 -33.68 -9.85 -8.47
N ALA A 216 -32.37 -9.67 -8.64
CA ALA A 216 -31.51 -9.09 -7.61
C ALA A 216 -31.85 -7.62 -7.32
N THR A 217 -32.12 -6.82 -8.37
CA THR A 217 -32.53 -5.41 -8.22
C THR A 217 -33.93 -5.30 -7.60
N PHE A 218 -34.87 -6.15 -8.00
CA PHE A 218 -36.20 -6.23 -7.39
C PHE A 218 -36.12 -6.59 -5.89
N ALA A 219 -35.38 -7.64 -5.54
CA ALA A 219 -35.17 -8.03 -4.14
C ALA A 219 -34.52 -6.89 -3.33
N THR A 220 -33.55 -6.18 -3.92
CA THR A 220 -32.93 -5.00 -3.30
C THR A 220 -33.94 -3.88 -3.07
N GLY A 221 -34.83 -3.61 -4.04
CA GLY A 221 -35.92 -2.64 -3.89
C GLY A 221 -36.88 -3.01 -2.75
N VAL A 222 -37.19 -4.29 -2.58
CA VAL A 222 -38.02 -4.81 -1.47
C VAL A 222 -37.34 -4.52 -0.13
N MET A 223 -36.03 -4.80 -0.01
CA MET A 223 -35.24 -4.51 1.19
C MET A 223 -35.15 -3.01 1.50
N PHE A 224 -34.94 -2.16 0.48
CA PHE A 224 -34.94 -0.70 0.63
C PHE A 224 -36.29 -0.19 1.10
N THR A 225 -37.38 -0.74 0.58
CA THR A 225 -38.73 -0.37 1.02
C THR A 225 -38.96 -0.77 2.48
N ALA A 226 -38.53 -1.96 2.90
CA ALA A 226 -38.65 -2.37 4.30
C ALA A 226 -37.91 -1.40 5.24
N LEU A 227 -36.71 -0.97 4.86
CA LEU A 227 -35.93 0.01 5.60
C LEU A 227 -36.54 1.42 5.54
N ALA A 228 -37.17 1.80 4.43
CA ALA A 228 -37.91 3.06 4.36
C ALA A 228 -39.09 3.07 5.36
N PHE A 229 -39.79 1.96 5.57
CA PHE A 229 -40.79 1.87 6.64
C PHE A 229 -40.19 1.96 8.05
N GLU A 230 -38.98 1.46 8.28
CA GLU A 230 -38.28 1.69 9.56
C GLU A 230 -38.07 3.19 9.81
N PHE A 231 -37.45 3.90 8.87
CA PHE A 231 -37.11 5.32 9.03
C PHE A 231 -38.31 6.26 8.95
N GLY A 232 -39.28 5.97 8.08
CA GLY A 232 -40.42 6.84 7.81
C GLY A 232 -41.66 6.53 8.65
N TYR A 233 -41.80 5.32 9.19
CA TYR A 233 -42.99 4.91 9.95
C TYR A 233 -42.64 4.50 11.39
N LYS A 234 -41.78 3.49 11.60
CA LYS A 234 -41.59 2.89 12.94
C LYS A 234 -41.01 3.85 13.98
N ILE A 235 -40.01 4.66 13.60
CA ILE A 235 -39.36 5.62 14.51
C ILE A 235 -40.35 6.66 15.04
N PHE A 236 -41.29 7.11 14.20
CA PHE A 236 -42.10 8.29 14.49
C PHE A 236 -43.55 7.97 14.88
N LEU A 237 -44.10 6.84 14.45
CA LEU A 237 -45.49 6.46 14.72
C LEU A 237 -45.57 5.36 15.78
N GLY A 238 -46.76 5.19 16.36
CA GLY A 238 -47.01 4.22 17.44
C GLY A 238 -46.87 4.82 18.84
N LYS A 239 -46.78 3.93 19.84
CA LYS A 239 -46.60 4.33 21.25
C LYS A 239 -45.17 4.84 21.45
N GLN A 240 -45.03 5.98 22.11
CA GLN A 240 -43.73 6.55 22.41
C GLN A 240 -42.94 5.60 23.33
N SER A 241 -41.71 5.25 22.92
CA SER A 241 -40.77 4.48 23.74
C SER A 241 -40.06 5.39 24.75
N GLU A 242 -39.57 4.80 25.83
CA GLU A 242 -38.69 5.50 26.77
C GLU A 242 -37.31 5.67 26.13
N THR A 243 -36.90 6.93 25.94
CA THR A 243 -35.60 7.30 25.38
C THR A 243 -34.70 7.91 26.47
N PRO A 244 -33.36 7.80 26.35
CA PRO A 244 -32.43 8.36 27.34
C PRO A 244 -32.64 9.85 27.67
N LYS A 245 -33.08 10.63 26.68
CA LYS A 245 -33.49 12.03 26.84
C LYS A 245 -34.97 12.19 26.55
N ASN A 246 -35.59 13.20 27.15
CA ASN A 246 -36.95 13.62 26.79
C ASN A 246 -36.95 14.25 25.39
N PRO A 247 -37.58 13.63 24.39
CA PRO A 247 -37.50 14.10 23.02
C PRO A 247 -38.26 15.41 22.85
N HIS A 248 -37.61 16.37 22.21
CA HIS A 248 -38.22 17.57 21.64
C HIS A 248 -37.67 17.77 20.22
N GLU A 249 -38.24 18.72 19.49
CA GLU A 249 -37.78 19.00 18.14
C GLU A 249 -36.37 19.61 18.13
N ALA A 250 -35.61 19.30 17.07
CA ALA A 250 -34.26 19.81 16.88
C ALA A 250 -34.25 21.34 16.64
N PRO A 251 -33.16 22.05 16.97
CA PRO A 251 -33.02 23.47 16.69
C PRO A 251 -33.17 23.78 15.19
N PHE A 252 -33.69 24.97 14.87
CA PHE A 252 -33.97 25.40 13.50
C PHE A 252 -32.79 25.18 12.53
N ALA A 253 -31.56 25.49 12.95
CA ALA A 253 -30.36 25.28 12.15
C ALA A 253 -30.13 23.82 11.71
N MET A 254 -30.56 22.85 12.52
CA MET A 254 -30.49 21.41 12.20
C MET A 254 -31.66 20.94 11.33
N LEU A 255 -32.77 21.68 11.30
CA LEU A 255 -33.98 21.33 10.54
C LEU A 255 -33.95 21.79 9.09
N ILE A 256 -33.37 22.97 8.81
CA ILE A 256 -33.41 23.59 7.47
C ILE A 256 -32.89 22.63 6.40
N GLY A 257 -31.72 22.01 6.65
CA GLY A 257 -31.09 21.07 5.72
C GLY A 257 -31.97 19.88 5.32
N PRO A 258 -32.38 19.02 6.28
CA PRO A 258 -33.20 17.85 5.96
C PRO A 258 -34.57 18.23 5.37
N VAL A 259 -35.23 19.28 5.86
CA VAL A 259 -36.54 19.69 5.32
C VAL A 259 -36.40 20.22 3.89
N PHE A 260 -35.37 21.02 3.61
CA PHE A 260 -35.09 21.52 2.27
C PHE A 260 -34.77 20.39 1.27
N LEU A 261 -33.90 19.44 1.65
CA LEU A 261 -33.56 18.32 0.76
C LEU A 261 -34.74 17.37 0.53
N ALA A 262 -35.54 17.11 1.57
CA ALA A 262 -36.74 16.29 1.49
C ALA A 262 -37.78 16.88 0.52
N THR A 263 -38.04 18.17 0.66
CA THR A 263 -38.98 18.91 -0.19
C THR A 263 -38.47 19.03 -1.63
N LEU A 264 -37.16 19.26 -1.81
CA LEU A 264 -36.54 19.26 -3.14
C LEU A 264 -36.66 17.89 -3.83
N GLY A 265 -36.57 16.78 -3.09
CA GLY A 265 -36.82 15.43 -3.62
C GLY A 265 -38.27 15.19 -4.09
N LEU A 266 -39.25 15.81 -3.42
CA LEU A 266 -40.65 15.80 -3.85
C LEU A 266 -40.86 16.67 -5.09
N ILE A 267 -40.38 17.91 -5.06
CA ILE A 267 -40.47 18.87 -6.17
C ILE A 267 -39.78 18.30 -7.42
N GLY A 268 -38.58 17.74 -7.27
CA GLY A 268 -37.85 17.11 -8.38
C GLY A 268 -38.57 15.90 -8.96
N GLY A 269 -39.40 15.20 -8.18
CA GLY A 269 -40.29 14.15 -8.68
C GLY A 269 -41.44 14.73 -9.51
N VAL A 270 -42.17 15.68 -8.92
CA VAL A 270 -43.34 16.35 -9.52
C VAL A 270 -42.99 17.11 -10.81
N PHE A 271 -41.84 17.77 -10.84
CA PHE A 271 -41.35 18.58 -11.97
C PHE A 271 -40.11 17.95 -12.62
N SER A 272 -40.11 16.62 -12.74
CA SER A 272 -38.96 15.85 -13.25
C SER A 272 -38.60 16.18 -14.69
N GLU A 273 -39.59 16.42 -15.55
CA GLU A 273 -39.38 16.84 -16.95
C GLU A 273 -38.72 18.21 -17.06
N GLN A 274 -39.10 19.17 -16.21
CA GLN A 274 -38.60 20.54 -16.30
C GLN A 274 -37.26 20.72 -15.59
N LEU A 275 -37.08 20.09 -14.43
CA LEU A 275 -35.91 20.30 -13.57
C LEU A 275 -34.83 19.23 -13.73
N ALA A 276 -35.21 17.96 -13.75
CA ALA A 276 -34.24 16.86 -13.71
C ALA A 276 -33.78 16.45 -15.11
N GLN A 277 -34.68 16.42 -16.10
CA GLN A 277 -34.39 15.94 -17.45
C GLN A 277 -33.26 16.72 -18.15
N PRO A 278 -33.22 18.07 -18.13
CA PRO A 278 -32.15 18.81 -18.81
C PRO A 278 -30.77 18.50 -18.22
N LEU A 279 -30.67 18.48 -16.88
CA LEU A 279 -29.43 18.19 -16.16
C LEU A 279 -28.91 16.77 -16.45
N LEU A 280 -29.82 15.80 -16.48
CA LEU A 280 -29.50 14.39 -16.71
C LEU A 280 -29.20 14.08 -18.18
N HIS A 281 -29.84 14.80 -19.11
CA HIS A 281 -29.56 14.66 -20.55
C HIS A 281 -28.13 15.12 -20.88
N HIS A 282 -27.70 16.27 -20.38
CA HIS A 282 -26.31 16.74 -20.54
C HIS A 282 -25.30 15.77 -19.92
N SER A 283 -25.62 15.20 -18.76
CA SER A 283 -24.72 14.26 -18.08
C SER A 283 -24.58 12.94 -18.84
N SER A 284 -25.69 12.37 -19.32
CA SER A 284 -25.69 11.07 -20.01
C SER A 284 -25.12 11.12 -21.42
N SER A 285 -25.39 12.20 -22.18
CA SER A 285 -24.80 12.42 -23.52
C SER A 285 -23.27 12.49 -23.45
N GLN A 286 -22.71 13.15 -22.42
CA GLN A 286 -21.26 13.23 -22.21
C GLN A 286 -20.61 11.89 -21.81
N ILE A 287 -21.37 10.94 -21.24
CA ILE A 287 -20.85 9.64 -20.79
C ILE A 287 -20.88 8.59 -21.90
N LEU A 288 -21.81 8.66 -22.86
CA LEU A 288 -21.89 7.65 -23.94
C LEU A 288 -21.75 8.22 -25.35
N ASN A 289 -21.68 9.55 -25.50
CA ASN A 289 -21.66 10.24 -26.77
C ASN A 289 -22.89 9.91 -27.66
N VAL A 290 -24.04 9.67 -27.02
CA VAL A 290 -25.31 9.37 -27.68
C VAL A 290 -26.34 10.42 -27.28
N ASP A 291 -26.85 11.15 -28.28
CA ASP A 291 -27.92 12.14 -28.12
C ASP A 291 -29.30 11.47 -28.11
N LYS A 292 -29.53 10.58 -27.15
CA LYS A 292 -30.87 10.04 -26.89
C LYS A 292 -31.47 10.74 -25.68
N VAL A 293 -32.53 11.51 -25.92
CA VAL A 293 -33.25 12.20 -24.84
C VAL A 293 -33.89 11.17 -23.91
N LEU A 294 -33.54 11.25 -22.62
CA LEU A 294 -34.22 10.52 -21.57
C LEU A 294 -35.57 11.19 -21.34
N GLN A 295 -36.67 10.57 -21.76
CA GLN A 295 -38.00 11.06 -21.38
C GLN A 295 -38.28 10.65 -19.93
N LEU A 296 -38.32 11.63 -19.02
CA LEU A 296 -38.63 11.39 -17.62
C LEU A 296 -40.12 11.59 -17.38
N GLY A 297 -40.92 10.53 -17.55
CA GLY A 297 -42.32 10.56 -17.12
C GLY A 297 -42.45 10.22 -15.62
N LEU A 298 -43.26 10.98 -14.89
CA LEU A 298 -43.70 10.61 -13.54
C LEU A 298 -44.44 9.28 -13.50
N TRP A 299 -45.20 8.98 -14.55
CA TRP A 299 -45.97 7.76 -14.68
C TRP A 299 -46.13 7.41 -16.16
N HIS A 300 -45.78 6.18 -16.52
CA HIS A 300 -45.82 5.67 -17.90
C HIS A 300 -47.02 4.74 -18.16
N GLY A 301 -48.05 4.78 -17.30
CA GLY A 301 -49.24 3.91 -17.37
C GLY A 301 -49.08 2.55 -16.67
N PHE A 302 -50.04 1.64 -16.90
CA PHE A 302 -50.03 0.29 -16.35
C PHE A 302 -49.07 -0.63 -17.09
N THR A 303 -47.79 -0.56 -16.74
CA THR A 303 -46.73 -1.41 -17.30
C THR A 303 -46.37 -2.57 -16.35
N LEU A 304 -45.68 -3.59 -16.87
CA LEU A 304 -45.15 -4.68 -16.03
C LEU A 304 -44.16 -4.15 -14.98
N ILE A 305 -43.38 -3.12 -15.31
CA ILE A 305 -42.45 -2.46 -14.38
C ILE A 305 -43.23 -1.78 -13.24
N PHE A 306 -44.32 -1.08 -13.57
CA PHE A 306 -45.21 -0.49 -12.58
C PHE A 306 -45.82 -1.55 -11.65
N GLY A 307 -46.23 -2.70 -12.20
CA GLY A 307 -46.68 -3.86 -11.42
C GLY A 307 -45.61 -4.37 -10.45
N LEU A 308 -44.35 -4.47 -10.90
CA LEU A 308 -43.21 -4.82 -10.05
C LEU A 308 -42.96 -3.76 -8.97
N SER A 309 -43.14 -2.47 -9.25
CA SER A 309 -43.02 -1.41 -8.25
C SER A 309 -44.08 -1.48 -7.16
N LEU A 310 -45.34 -1.77 -7.53
CA LEU A 310 -46.42 -2.05 -6.57
C LEU A 310 -46.12 -3.28 -5.72
N LEU A 311 -45.68 -4.37 -6.36
CA LEU A 311 -45.29 -5.59 -5.66
C LEU A 311 -44.09 -5.36 -4.72
N THR A 312 -43.15 -4.51 -5.12
CA THR A 312 -42.01 -4.09 -4.28
C THR A 312 -42.50 -3.42 -3.00
N LEU A 313 -43.52 -2.56 -3.10
CA LEU A 313 -44.11 -1.88 -1.94
C LEU A 313 -44.80 -2.86 -1.00
N LEU A 314 -45.58 -3.78 -1.54
CA LEU A 314 -46.30 -4.80 -0.78
C LEU A 314 -45.33 -5.76 -0.08
N LEU A 315 -44.38 -6.36 -0.81
CA LEU A 315 -43.40 -7.28 -0.23
C LEU A 315 -42.46 -6.55 0.74
N GLY A 316 -42.11 -5.30 0.47
CA GLY A 316 -41.29 -4.48 1.36
C GLY A 316 -41.97 -4.23 2.70
N PHE A 317 -43.29 -3.96 2.69
CA PHE A 317 -44.07 -3.84 3.92
C PHE A 317 -44.15 -5.17 4.70
N LEU A 318 -44.34 -6.30 4.01
CA LEU A 318 -44.32 -7.62 4.66
C LEU A 318 -42.94 -7.92 5.27
N LEU A 319 -41.86 -7.62 4.54
CA LEU A 319 -40.49 -7.80 5.02
C LEU A 319 -40.18 -6.90 6.23
N PHE A 320 -40.68 -5.66 6.23
CA PHE A 320 -40.60 -4.76 7.38
C PHE A 320 -41.22 -5.39 8.63
N ARG A 321 -42.41 -6.01 8.52
CA ARG A 321 -43.06 -6.71 9.64
C ARG A 321 -42.23 -7.89 10.16
N MET A 322 -41.47 -8.55 9.30
CA MET A 322 -40.61 -9.68 9.65
C MET A 322 -39.19 -9.27 10.09
N ARG A 323 -38.84 -7.98 10.03
CA ARG A 323 -37.46 -7.52 10.25
C ARG A 323 -36.92 -7.84 11.64
N SER A 324 -37.76 -7.77 12.69
CA SER A 324 -37.35 -8.14 14.05
C SER A 324 -36.85 -9.59 14.14
N VAL A 325 -37.48 -10.50 13.39
CA VAL A 325 -37.06 -11.91 13.30
C VAL A 325 -35.71 -12.03 12.60
N ILE A 326 -35.50 -11.25 11.53
CA ILE A 326 -34.24 -11.24 10.76
C ILE A 326 -33.07 -10.74 11.61
N VAL A 327 -33.26 -9.66 12.37
CA VAL A 327 -32.25 -9.12 13.28
C VAL A 327 -31.90 -10.15 14.35
N ASN A 328 -32.91 -10.71 15.04
CA ASN A 328 -32.70 -11.72 16.07
C ASN A 328 -31.98 -12.98 15.54
N PHE A 329 -32.33 -13.40 14.32
CA PHE A 329 -31.65 -14.51 13.65
C PHE A 329 -30.18 -14.16 13.35
N SER A 330 -29.92 -12.98 12.80
CA SER A 330 -28.56 -12.50 12.51
C SER A 330 -27.70 -12.45 13.76
N ASP A 331 -28.23 -11.94 14.87
CA ASP A 331 -27.52 -11.85 16.15
C ASP A 331 -27.23 -13.23 16.73
N LYS A 332 -28.21 -14.15 16.69
CA LYS A 332 -28.06 -15.53 17.15
C LYS A 332 -26.95 -16.29 16.42
N TYR A 333 -26.84 -16.12 15.10
CA TYR A 333 -25.82 -16.79 14.28
C TYR A 333 -24.57 -15.94 14.05
N SER A 334 -24.51 -14.75 14.65
CA SER A 334 -23.40 -13.81 14.50
C SER A 334 -23.01 -13.58 13.05
N LEU A 335 -24.00 -13.43 12.15
CA LEU A 335 -23.75 -13.29 10.70
C LEU A 335 -22.86 -12.07 10.38
N ASN A 336 -22.93 -11.03 11.21
CA ASN A 336 -22.10 -9.83 11.11
C ASN A 336 -20.63 -10.06 11.56
N SER A 337 -20.32 -11.17 12.24
CA SER A 337 -18.99 -11.55 12.75
C SER A 337 -18.29 -12.64 11.91
N ILE A 338 -18.99 -13.18 10.91
CA ILE A 338 -18.44 -14.16 9.97
C ILE A 338 -17.21 -13.56 9.26
N SER A 339 -16.21 -14.40 9.00
CA SER A 339 -14.94 -14.14 8.31
C SER A 339 -15.07 -13.32 7.02
N GLY A 340 -15.29 -12.01 7.14
CA GLY A 340 -15.46 -11.08 6.03
C GLY A 340 -14.19 -10.29 5.71
N PRO A 341 -14.24 -9.41 4.69
CA PRO A 341 -13.11 -8.57 4.30
C PRO A 341 -12.55 -7.69 5.43
N GLU A 342 -13.40 -7.27 6.37
CA GLU A 342 -12.97 -6.51 7.55
C GLU A 342 -11.99 -7.31 8.42
N LYS A 343 -12.32 -8.57 8.73
CA LYS A 343 -11.46 -9.45 9.54
C LYS A 343 -10.17 -9.80 8.80
N ALA A 344 -10.25 -9.97 7.48
CA ALA A 344 -9.06 -10.15 6.64
C ALA A 344 -8.13 -8.91 6.72
N TYR A 345 -8.69 -7.71 6.65
CA TYR A 345 -7.93 -6.46 6.82
C TYR A 345 -7.31 -6.35 8.22
N GLN A 346 -8.08 -6.58 9.28
CA GLN A 346 -7.59 -6.54 10.66
C GLN A 346 -6.45 -7.54 10.92
N ASN A 347 -6.49 -8.72 10.31
CA ASN A 347 -5.42 -9.72 10.42
C ASN A 347 -4.19 -9.39 9.56
N SER A 348 -4.37 -8.67 8.45
CA SER A 348 -3.28 -8.34 7.53
C SER A 348 -2.25 -7.38 8.14
N ILE A 349 -2.68 -6.42 8.97
CA ILE A 349 -1.80 -5.41 9.57
C ILE A 349 -0.81 -6.03 10.57
N PRO A 350 -1.22 -6.82 11.58
CA PRO A 350 -0.28 -7.51 12.46
C PRO A 350 0.63 -8.50 11.71
N ALA A 351 0.11 -9.17 10.68
CA ALA A 351 0.91 -10.08 9.86
C ALA A 351 2.04 -9.34 9.13
N LEU A 352 1.73 -8.17 8.55
CA LEU A 352 2.71 -7.31 7.89
C LEU A 352 3.76 -6.80 8.88
N LEU A 353 3.36 -6.33 10.06
CA LEU A 353 4.30 -5.89 11.08
C LEU A 353 5.20 -7.03 11.58
N LYS A 354 4.65 -8.23 11.75
CA LYS A 354 5.41 -9.43 12.12
C LYS A 354 6.40 -9.82 11.03
N ALA A 355 6.02 -9.71 9.76
CA ALA A 355 6.90 -9.96 8.63
C ALA A 355 8.03 -8.93 8.57
N ALA A 356 7.73 -7.64 8.72
CA ALA A 356 8.72 -6.56 8.77
C ALA A 356 9.70 -6.74 9.93
N LYS A 357 9.21 -7.12 11.11
CA LYS A 357 10.05 -7.44 12.27
C LYS A 357 10.98 -8.63 11.98
N ARG A 358 10.45 -9.73 11.45
CA ARG A 358 11.25 -10.91 11.08
C ARG A 358 12.32 -10.59 10.04
N GLN A 359 11.96 -9.79 9.03
CA GLN A 359 12.91 -9.32 8.02
C GLN A 359 14.03 -8.49 8.66
N THR A 360 13.67 -7.58 9.56
CA THR A 360 14.64 -6.75 10.28
C THR A 360 15.57 -7.60 11.14
N GLU A 361 15.04 -8.53 11.93
CA GLU A 361 15.84 -9.44 12.77
C GLU A 361 16.76 -10.35 11.94
N PHE A 362 16.35 -10.73 10.73
CA PHE A 362 17.16 -11.52 9.81
C PHE A 362 18.36 -10.75 9.27
N PHE A 363 18.16 -9.50 8.80
CA PHE A 363 19.24 -8.70 8.23
C PHE A 363 20.08 -7.97 9.28
N GLN A 364 19.45 -7.47 10.34
CA GLN A 364 20.08 -6.66 11.39
C GLN A 364 20.38 -7.49 12.63
N SER A 365 21.25 -8.50 12.48
CA SER A 365 21.58 -9.40 13.60
C SER A 365 22.44 -8.76 14.70
N GLY A 366 22.98 -7.55 14.49
CA GLY A 366 23.85 -6.84 15.45
C GLY A 366 25.27 -7.43 15.59
N ILE A 367 25.61 -8.43 14.78
CA ILE A 367 26.89 -9.15 14.85
C ILE A 367 27.73 -8.78 13.63
N LEU A 368 28.84 -8.05 13.84
CA LEU A 368 29.75 -7.58 12.79
C LEU A 368 30.16 -8.68 11.80
N ARG A 369 30.48 -9.87 12.32
CA ARG A 369 30.85 -11.05 11.52
C ARG A 369 29.83 -11.38 10.42
N ASN A 370 28.54 -11.35 10.74
CA ASN A 370 27.51 -11.71 9.75
C ASN A 370 27.48 -10.69 8.60
N TYR A 371 27.63 -9.40 8.93
CA TYR A 371 27.71 -8.35 7.92
C TYR A 371 28.95 -8.51 7.03
N ILE A 372 30.13 -8.81 7.61
CA ILE A 372 31.35 -9.06 6.83
C ILE A 372 31.16 -10.25 5.89
N VAL A 373 30.61 -11.37 6.38
CA VAL A 373 30.34 -12.55 5.53
C VAL A 373 29.40 -12.21 4.38
N ILE A 374 28.31 -11.47 4.65
CA ILE A 374 27.37 -11.04 3.61
C ILE A 374 28.08 -10.16 2.58
N ILE A 375 28.83 -9.13 3.02
CA ILE A 375 29.56 -8.23 2.12
C ILE A 375 30.54 -9.00 1.24
N SER A 376 31.37 -9.86 1.83
CA SER A 376 32.35 -10.67 1.11
C SER A 376 31.67 -11.60 0.11
N MET A 377 30.59 -12.28 0.50
CA MET A 377 29.87 -13.20 -0.40
C MET A 377 29.11 -12.47 -1.51
N THR A 378 28.54 -11.29 -1.24
CA THR A 378 27.93 -10.45 -2.27
C THR A 378 28.97 -9.99 -3.28
N LEU A 379 30.16 -9.57 -2.83
CA LEU A 379 31.24 -9.18 -3.73
C LEU A 379 31.72 -10.36 -4.60
N VAL A 380 31.94 -11.53 -3.99
CA VAL A 380 32.25 -12.77 -4.73
C VAL A 380 31.16 -13.06 -5.76
N ALA A 381 29.89 -13.03 -5.37
CA ALA A 381 28.77 -13.31 -6.27
C ALA A 381 28.69 -12.32 -7.44
N LEU A 382 28.89 -11.02 -7.19
CA LEU A 382 28.88 -9.99 -8.23
C LEU A 382 30.03 -10.17 -9.23
N ILE A 383 31.24 -10.47 -8.73
CA ILE A 383 32.41 -10.69 -9.58
C ILE A 383 32.22 -11.92 -10.46
N TRP A 384 31.74 -13.02 -9.88
CA TRP A 384 31.49 -14.24 -10.66
C TRP A 384 30.32 -14.06 -11.63
N LEU A 385 29.27 -13.32 -11.25
CA LEU A 385 28.18 -12.99 -12.17
C LEU A 385 28.68 -12.15 -13.37
N MET A 386 29.57 -11.19 -13.12
CA MET A 386 30.24 -10.44 -14.19
C MET A 386 31.13 -11.35 -15.05
N ALA A 387 31.91 -12.23 -14.42
CA ALA A 387 32.76 -13.18 -15.11
C ALA A 387 31.97 -14.08 -16.08
N PHE A 388 30.82 -14.61 -15.64
CA PHE A 388 29.97 -15.48 -16.45
C PHE A 388 29.22 -14.73 -17.56
N ASN A 389 28.92 -13.44 -17.38
CA ASN A 389 28.25 -12.60 -18.40
C ASN A 389 29.23 -11.98 -19.41
N GLY A 390 30.37 -12.63 -19.68
CA GLY A 390 31.34 -12.18 -20.69
C GLY A 390 32.33 -11.12 -20.19
N GLY A 391 32.44 -10.90 -18.87
CA GLY A 391 33.34 -9.92 -18.25
C GLY A 391 34.84 -10.23 -18.31
N GLY A 392 35.30 -11.00 -19.31
CA GLY A 392 36.73 -11.16 -19.62
C GLY A 392 37.49 -12.25 -18.87
N LEU A 393 36.90 -12.93 -17.87
CA LEU A 393 37.57 -14.03 -17.15
C LEU A 393 37.88 -15.26 -18.03
N SER A 394 37.28 -15.36 -19.21
CA SER A 394 37.57 -16.39 -20.22
C SER A 394 38.96 -16.27 -20.86
N THR A 395 39.72 -15.22 -20.55
CA THR A 395 41.08 -14.96 -21.06
C THR A 395 42.17 -15.20 -20.02
N LEU A 396 41.89 -15.99 -18.98
CA LEU A 396 42.90 -16.47 -18.03
C LEU A 396 43.93 -17.34 -18.78
N SER A 397 45.03 -16.71 -19.20
CA SER A 397 46.20 -17.40 -19.71
C SER A 397 47.22 -17.52 -18.57
N PHE A 398 47.78 -18.72 -18.43
CA PHE A 398 48.93 -18.98 -17.56
C PHE A 398 50.26 -18.86 -18.34
N ASP A 399 50.20 -18.40 -19.60
CA ASP A 399 51.38 -18.21 -20.43
C ASP A 399 52.13 -16.98 -19.92
N GLY A 400 53.39 -17.17 -19.52
CA GLY A 400 54.23 -16.10 -18.96
C GLY A 400 54.38 -16.11 -17.44
N LEU A 401 53.92 -17.16 -16.73
CA LEU A 401 54.29 -17.37 -15.33
C LEU A 401 55.82 -17.38 -15.18
N THR A 402 56.35 -16.41 -14.45
CA THR A 402 57.78 -16.33 -14.14
C THR A 402 58.19 -17.53 -13.30
N LYS A 403 59.33 -18.15 -13.63
CA LYS A 403 59.89 -19.23 -12.82
C LYS A 403 60.14 -18.73 -11.40
N LEU A 404 59.58 -19.43 -10.42
CA LEU A 404 59.79 -19.15 -9.00
C LEU A 404 61.28 -19.28 -8.67
N LYS A 405 61.81 -18.23 -8.05
CA LYS A 405 63.19 -18.23 -7.54
C LYS A 405 63.20 -18.82 -6.14
N TRP A 406 64.33 -19.44 -5.75
CA TRP A 406 64.41 -20.19 -4.50
C TRP A 406 64.11 -19.36 -3.24
N PHE A 407 64.51 -18.08 -3.20
CA PHE A 407 64.25 -17.20 -2.06
C PHE A 407 62.78 -16.74 -1.98
N GLU A 408 62.06 -16.66 -3.11
CA GLU A 408 60.62 -16.35 -3.12
C GLU A 408 59.84 -17.49 -2.46
N ILE A 409 60.23 -18.72 -2.75
CA ILE A 409 59.68 -19.91 -2.12
C ILE A 409 59.92 -19.86 -0.61
N VAL A 410 61.12 -19.50 -0.16
CA VAL A 410 61.43 -19.36 1.28
C VAL A 410 60.51 -18.35 1.95
N PHE A 411 60.35 -17.14 1.39
CA PHE A 411 59.47 -16.13 1.98
C PHE A 411 58.00 -16.55 1.96
N VAL A 412 57.51 -17.17 0.87
CA VAL A 412 56.15 -17.69 0.80
C VAL A 412 55.91 -18.77 1.85
N VAL A 413 56.84 -19.71 2.01
CA VAL A 413 56.74 -20.75 3.05
C VAL A 413 56.70 -20.12 4.45
N LEU A 414 57.55 -19.13 4.73
CA LEU A 414 57.52 -18.41 6.01
C LEU A 414 56.17 -17.71 6.26
N MET A 415 55.61 -17.06 5.24
CA MET A 415 54.29 -16.43 5.33
C MET A 415 53.17 -17.47 5.56
N LEU A 416 53.24 -18.63 4.89
CA LEU A 416 52.28 -19.72 5.08
C LEU A 416 52.36 -20.32 6.48
N VAL A 417 53.57 -20.50 7.02
CA VAL A 417 53.78 -20.95 8.41
C VAL A 417 53.17 -19.94 9.39
N GLY A 418 53.43 -18.63 9.18
CA GLY A 418 52.82 -17.56 9.98
C GLY A 418 51.29 -17.56 9.91
N LEU A 419 50.72 -17.71 8.71
CA LEU A 419 49.28 -17.79 8.49
C LEU A 419 48.66 -19.00 9.21
N VAL A 420 49.20 -20.20 9.01
CA VAL A 420 48.70 -21.43 9.63
C VAL A 420 48.77 -21.34 11.16
N ASN A 421 49.89 -20.84 11.70
CA ASN A 421 50.03 -20.69 13.14
C ASN A 421 49.03 -19.66 13.70
N THR A 422 48.76 -18.58 12.98
CA THR A 422 47.75 -17.57 13.36
C THR A 422 46.34 -18.17 13.41
N LEU A 423 46.01 -19.11 12.52
CA LEU A 423 44.68 -19.75 12.45
C LEU A 423 44.45 -20.82 13.51
N ILE A 424 45.50 -21.53 13.93
CA ILE A 424 45.40 -22.66 14.87
C ILE A 424 45.65 -22.23 16.32
N THR A 425 46.44 -21.18 16.53
CA THR A 425 46.86 -20.79 17.87
C THR A 425 45.70 -20.30 18.74
N THR A 426 45.74 -20.70 20.00
CA THR A 426 44.83 -20.21 21.05
C THR A 426 45.44 -19.04 21.83
N SER A 427 46.69 -18.67 21.55
CA SER A 427 47.42 -17.58 22.20
C SER A 427 47.48 -16.35 21.31
N ARG A 428 47.05 -15.20 21.86
CA ARG A 428 47.12 -13.90 21.16
C ARG A 428 48.53 -13.48 20.81
N LEU A 429 49.45 -13.66 21.75
CA LEU A 429 50.84 -13.27 21.55
C LEU A 429 51.42 -14.05 20.37
N THR A 430 51.15 -15.36 20.34
CA THR A 430 51.54 -16.22 19.23
C THR A 430 50.87 -15.80 17.92
N ALA A 431 49.57 -15.44 17.93
CA ALA A 431 48.88 -14.96 16.74
C ALA A 431 49.49 -13.66 16.19
N ILE A 432 49.78 -12.69 17.06
CA ILE A 432 50.36 -11.40 16.67
C ILE A 432 51.78 -11.58 16.13
N VAL A 433 52.62 -12.37 16.81
CA VAL A 433 53.98 -12.65 16.35
C VAL A 433 53.95 -13.41 15.01
N SER A 434 53.02 -14.34 14.84
CA SER A 434 52.86 -15.10 13.60
C SER A 434 52.34 -14.23 12.44
N LEU A 435 51.46 -13.26 12.72
CA LEU A 435 51.05 -12.25 11.76
C LEU A 435 52.25 -11.37 11.34
N GLY A 436 53.13 -11.06 12.30
CA GLY A 436 54.41 -10.41 12.04
C GLY A 436 55.24 -11.12 10.98
N MET A 437 55.31 -12.46 11.01
CA MET A 437 56.02 -13.23 9.97
C MET A 437 55.48 -12.96 8.56
N VAL A 438 54.18 -12.73 8.43
CA VAL A 438 53.56 -12.34 7.14
C VAL A 438 54.04 -10.94 6.73
N GLY A 439 53.98 -9.97 7.65
CA GLY A 439 54.46 -8.60 7.42
C GLY A 439 55.93 -8.52 7.02
N TYR A 440 56.83 -9.14 7.78
CA TYR A 440 58.26 -9.19 7.45
C TYR A 440 58.54 -9.94 6.14
N GLY A 441 57.78 -11.00 5.84
CA GLY A 441 57.84 -11.70 4.55
C GLY A 441 57.47 -10.80 3.38
N THR A 442 56.39 -10.01 3.49
CA THR A 442 56.00 -9.04 2.46
C THR A 442 57.03 -7.92 2.28
N ALA A 443 57.61 -7.41 3.37
CA ALA A 443 58.66 -6.40 3.31
C ALA A 443 59.93 -6.90 2.60
N ALA A 444 60.32 -8.16 2.84
CA ALA A 444 61.45 -8.78 2.16
C ALA A 444 61.22 -8.94 0.66
N ILE A 445 59.98 -9.24 0.24
CA ILE A 445 59.59 -9.28 -1.18
C ILE A 445 59.71 -7.88 -1.80
N PHE A 446 59.21 -6.82 -1.14
CA PHE A 446 59.35 -5.45 -1.64
C PHE A 446 60.80 -5.02 -1.81
N LEU A 447 61.66 -5.35 -0.85
CA LEU A 447 63.08 -5.02 -0.93
C LEU A 447 63.74 -5.72 -2.12
N TYR A 448 63.41 -7.00 -2.33
CA TYR A 448 63.95 -7.78 -3.44
C TYR A 448 63.53 -7.22 -4.81
N TYR A 449 62.28 -6.81 -4.96
CA TYR A 449 61.75 -6.24 -6.19
C TYR A 449 62.08 -4.76 -6.41
N GLY A 450 63.04 -4.21 -5.63
CA GLY A 450 63.56 -2.85 -5.84
C GLY A 450 62.68 -1.74 -5.26
N GLY A 451 61.83 -2.05 -4.28
CA GLY A 451 61.05 -1.08 -3.50
C GLY A 451 61.63 -0.86 -2.09
N PRO A 452 62.84 -0.27 -1.93
CA PRO A 452 63.49 -0.14 -0.63
C PRO A 452 62.72 0.77 0.35
N ASP A 453 62.11 1.85 -0.14
CA ASP A 453 61.33 2.78 0.70
C ASP A 453 60.08 2.10 1.28
N VAL A 454 59.34 1.36 0.44
CA VAL A 454 58.14 0.61 0.86
C VAL A 454 58.50 -0.55 1.79
N ALA A 455 59.65 -1.20 1.58
CA ALA A 455 60.15 -2.22 2.48
C ALA A 455 60.49 -1.65 3.86
N MET A 456 61.19 -0.51 3.90
CA MET A 456 61.56 0.17 5.15
C MET A 456 60.33 0.59 5.95
N THR A 457 59.33 1.18 5.30
CA THR A 457 58.08 1.55 5.97
C THR A 457 57.31 0.33 6.46
N GLN A 458 57.26 -0.75 5.68
CA GLN A 458 56.60 -1.99 6.09
C GLN A 458 57.27 -2.61 7.32
N PHE A 459 58.61 -2.67 7.38
CA PHE A 459 59.34 -3.16 8.56
C PHE A 459 59.04 -2.31 9.82
N LEU A 460 59.04 -0.98 9.67
CA LEU A 460 58.76 -0.05 10.77
C LEU A 460 57.33 -0.20 11.29
N ILE A 461 56.35 -0.22 10.40
CA ILE A 461 54.93 -0.35 10.75
C ILE A 461 54.64 -1.71 11.38
N GLU A 462 55.24 -2.79 10.87
CA GLU A 462 55.07 -4.12 11.46
C GLU A 462 55.64 -4.18 12.88
N THR A 463 56.84 -3.62 13.08
CA THR A 463 57.46 -3.51 14.42
C THR A 463 56.57 -2.71 15.36
N LEU A 464 56.08 -1.54 14.93
CA LEU A 464 55.20 -0.68 15.72
C LEU A 464 53.91 -1.40 16.07
N THR A 465 53.31 -2.09 15.12
CA THR A 465 52.05 -2.82 15.29
C THR A 465 52.20 -3.92 16.34
N ILE A 466 53.26 -4.74 16.24
CA ILE A 466 53.55 -5.78 17.24
C ILE A 466 53.71 -5.15 18.63
N VAL A 467 54.50 -4.08 18.76
CA VAL A 467 54.72 -3.40 20.05
C VAL A 467 53.40 -2.86 20.61
N LEU A 468 52.60 -2.16 19.82
CA LEU A 468 51.30 -1.60 20.23
C LEU A 468 50.32 -2.71 20.66
N PHE A 469 50.25 -3.80 19.91
CA PHE A 469 49.39 -4.93 20.27
C PHE A 469 49.84 -5.61 21.55
N VAL A 470 51.15 -5.80 21.76
CA VAL A 470 51.70 -6.37 23.01
C VAL A 470 51.36 -5.49 24.21
N LEU A 471 51.45 -4.16 24.07
CA LEU A 471 51.11 -3.21 25.15
C LEU A 471 49.64 -3.28 25.56
N VAL A 472 48.73 -3.59 24.64
CA VAL A 472 47.27 -3.62 24.89
C VAL A 472 46.77 -5.05 25.21
N LEU A 473 47.58 -6.08 24.95
CA LEU A 473 47.20 -7.50 25.04
C LEU A 473 46.64 -7.90 26.41
N ASN A 474 47.22 -7.36 27.49
CA ASN A 474 46.82 -7.65 28.87
C ASN A 474 45.41 -7.14 29.22
N LYS A 475 44.82 -6.24 28.41
CA LYS A 475 43.48 -5.68 28.64
C LYS A 475 42.37 -6.37 27.84
N LEU A 476 42.70 -7.36 27.00
CA LEU A 476 41.74 -8.01 26.13
C LEU A 476 41.24 -9.34 26.76
N PRO A 477 39.94 -9.70 26.67
CA PRO A 477 39.36 -10.94 27.22
C PRO A 477 39.83 -12.18 26.45
N LYS A 478 40.02 -13.38 27.03
CA LYS A 478 40.54 -14.56 26.26
C LYS A 478 39.74 -14.87 24.97
N PHE A 479 40.36 -15.54 23.99
CA PHE A 479 39.64 -16.00 22.79
C PHE A 479 38.47 -16.91 23.19
N VAL A 480 37.34 -16.74 22.50
CA VAL A 480 36.13 -17.54 22.73
C VAL A 480 36.19 -18.76 21.82
N ASP A 481 35.95 -19.94 22.38
CA ASP A 481 35.88 -21.17 21.60
C ASP A 481 34.74 -21.13 20.59
N VAL A 482 35.09 -21.29 19.31
CA VAL A 482 34.14 -21.24 18.21
C VAL A 482 33.62 -22.66 17.92
N ARG A 483 32.30 -22.84 17.92
CA ARG A 483 31.68 -24.13 17.56
C ARG A 483 32.04 -24.52 16.12
N LYS A 484 32.29 -25.81 15.87
CA LYS A 484 32.67 -26.35 14.54
C LYS A 484 31.74 -25.90 13.39
N GLY A 485 30.42 -25.88 13.62
CA GLY A 485 29.46 -25.43 12.61
C GLY A 485 29.55 -23.93 12.27
N LEU A 486 30.04 -23.10 13.19
CA LEU A 486 30.29 -21.68 12.93
C LEU A 486 31.60 -21.48 12.16
N LEU A 487 32.61 -22.34 12.39
CA LEU A 487 33.87 -22.29 11.64
C LEU A 487 33.65 -22.47 10.14
N ILE A 488 32.83 -23.45 9.72
CA ILE A 488 32.52 -23.67 8.29
C ILE A 488 31.85 -22.43 7.67
N LYS A 489 30.93 -21.80 8.40
CA LYS A 489 30.23 -20.58 7.96
C LYS A 489 31.14 -19.36 7.79
N ILE A 490 32.33 -19.35 8.38
CA ILE A 490 33.31 -18.27 8.27
C ILE A 490 34.41 -18.65 7.28
N ALA A 491 34.90 -19.89 7.36
CA ALA A 491 35.99 -20.39 6.54
C ALA A 491 35.62 -20.41 5.05
N PHE A 492 34.41 -20.86 4.70
CA PHE A 492 33.99 -20.90 3.31
C PHE A 492 33.97 -19.50 2.67
N PRO A 493 33.29 -18.48 3.24
CA PRO A 493 33.36 -17.12 2.71
C PRO A 493 34.77 -16.54 2.63
N ALA A 494 35.62 -16.81 3.63
CA ALA A 494 36.99 -16.31 3.65
C ALA A 494 37.83 -16.93 2.51
N VAL A 495 37.75 -18.25 2.33
CA VAL A 495 38.45 -18.96 1.24
C VAL A 495 37.90 -18.55 -0.11
N ALA A 496 36.58 -18.47 -0.27
CA ALA A 496 35.94 -18.05 -1.51
C ALA A 496 36.35 -16.63 -1.91
N PHE A 497 36.36 -15.71 -0.94
CA PHE A 497 36.82 -14.33 -1.16
C PHE A 497 38.31 -14.28 -1.53
N GLY A 498 39.16 -14.96 -0.76
CA GLY A 498 40.61 -15.01 -1.02
C GLY A 498 40.94 -15.62 -2.39
N ALA A 499 40.30 -16.74 -2.75
CA ALA A 499 40.48 -17.38 -4.05
C ALA A 499 39.99 -16.49 -5.20
N THR A 500 38.86 -15.82 -5.02
CA THR A 500 38.33 -14.87 -6.02
C THR A 500 39.30 -13.72 -6.23
N MET A 501 39.82 -13.13 -5.14
CA MET A 501 40.83 -12.06 -5.25
C MET A 501 42.13 -12.55 -5.89
N ALA A 502 42.58 -13.76 -5.58
CA ALA A 502 43.76 -14.35 -6.22
C ALA A 502 43.56 -14.51 -7.73
N ILE A 503 42.42 -15.05 -8.17
CA ILE A 503 42.08 -15.20 -9.59
C ILE A 503 42.03 -13.83 -10.29
N ILE A 504 41.44 -12.82 -9.66
CA ILE A 504 41.41 -11.46 -10.21
C ILE A 504 42.82 -10.89 -10.35
N LEU A 505 43.68 -11.03 -9.34
CA LEU A 505 45.05 -10.53 -9.41
C LEU A 505 45.84 -11.23 -10.52
N MET A 506 45.65 -12.54 -10.69
CA MET A 506 46.25 -13.30 -11.81
C MET A 506 45.73 -12.81 -13.16
N TRP A 507 44.43 -12.55 -13.26
CA TRP A 507 43.83 -12.00 -14.48
C TRP A 507 44.32 -10.58 -14.79
N VAL A 508 44.41 -9.70 -13.80
CA VAL A 508 44.94 -8.34 -13.98
C VAL A 508 46.40 -8.37 -14.42
N GLN A 509 47.19 -9.34 -13.93
CA GLN A 509 48.58 -9.50 -14.35
C GLN A 509 48.72 -9.96 -15.81
N SER A 510 47.76 -10.71 -16.35
CA SER A 510 47.78 -11.09 -17.77
C SER A 510 47.45 -9.91 -18.69
N LEU A 511 46.83 -8.84 -18.16
CA LEU A 511 46.63 -7.60 -18.89
C LEU A 511 47.97 -6.83 -18.95
N GLN A 512 48.64 -6.86 -20.10
CA GLN A 512 49.85 -6.06 -20.34
C GLN A 512 49.51 -4.57 -20.47
N VAL A 513 49.30 -3.89 -19.34
CA VAL A 513 49.07 -2.44 -19.31
C VAL A 513 50.43 -1.72 -19.27
N VAL A 514 50.87 -1.21 -20.41
CA VAL A 514 52.05 -0.33 -20.49
C VAL A 514 51.63 1.07 -20.01
N SER A 515 52.20 1.52 -18.88
CA SER A 515 51.91 2.86 -18.33
C SER A 515 52.98 3.88 -18.76
N PRO A 516 52.62 4.93 -19.53
CA PRO A 516 53.54 6.00 -19.92
C PRO A 516 54.09 6.80 -18.73
N LEU A 517 53.40 6.78 -17.59
CA LEU A 517 53.79 7.54 -16.40
C LEU A 517 55.09 7.04 -15.78
N LYS A 518 55.42 5.75 -15.94
CA LYS A 518 56.67 5.18 -15.43
C LYS A 518 57.88 5.89 -16.02
N ASP A 519 57.91 6.07 -17.33
CA ASP A 519 59.02 6.70 -18.04
C ASP A 519 59.06 8.21 -17.77
N TYR A 520 57.88 8.85 -17.69
CA TYR A 520 57.76 10.25 -17.33
C TYR A 520 58.39 10.55 -15.96
N PHE A 521 58.04 9.80 -14.91
CA PHE A 521 58.60 10.03 -13.58
C PHE A 521 60.09 9.71 -13.53
N ALA A 522 60.53 8.62 -14.15
CA ALA A 522 61.94 8.25 -14.18
C ALA A 522 62.83 9.33 -14.81
N GLN A 523 62.37 9.98 -15.89
CA GLN A 523 63.12 11.04 -16.58
C GLN A 523 63.03 12.38 -15.84
N ASN A 524 61.85 12.73 -15.32
CA ASN A 524 61.58 14.07 -14.82
C ASN A 524 61.84 14.27 -13.31
N SER A 525 62.00 13.21 -12.51
CA SER A 525 62.27 13.34 -11.07
C SER A 525 63.55 14.15 -10.76
N TYR A 526 64.62 13.95 -11.54
CA TYR A 526 65.84 14.75 -11.35
C TYR A 526 65.79 16.08 -12.11
N LEU A 527 65.25 16.08 -13.33
CA LEU A 527 65.25 17.27 -14.21
C LEU A 527 64.35 18.38 -13.67
N LEU A 528 63.11 18.06 -13.31
CA LEU A 528 62.09 19.02 -12.85
C LEU A 528 62.14 19.19 -11.32
N ALA A 529 62.05 18.09 -10.58
CA ALA A 529 61.88 18.10 -9.12
C ALA A 529 63.20 18.04 -8.32
N LYS A 530 64.35 17.97 -9.01
CA LYS A 530 65.70 17.97 -8.42
C LYS A 530 65.99 16.85 -7.41
N GLY A 531 65.24 15.75 -7.45
CA GLY A 531 65.43 14.61 -6.56
C GLY A 531 65.92 13.35 -7.28
N LYS A 532 66.82 12.59 -6.61
CA LYS A 532 67.33 11.30 -7.13
C LYS A 532 66.46 10.10 -6.72
N ASN A 533 65.75 10.20 -5.59
CA ASN A 533 64.81 9.18 -5.16
C ASN A 533 63.45 9.43 -5.85
N VAL A 534 63.17 8.66 -6.89
CA VAL A 534 61.96 8.79 -7.71
C VAL A 534 60.69 8.59 -6.87
N VAL A 535 60.67 7.61 -5.95
CA VAL A 535 59.50 7.33 -5.10
C VAL A 535 59.21 8.51 -4.17
N ASN A 536 60.24 8.99 -3.46
CA ASN A 536 60.08 10.14 -2.56
C ASN A 536 59.63 11.39 -3.33
N VAL A 537 60.21 11.66 -4.50
CA VAL A 537 59.80 12.79 -5.37
C VAL A 537 58.35 12.66 -5.82
N ILE A 538 57.87 11.45 -6.15
CA ILE A 538 56.46 11.25 -6.48
C ILE A 538 55.58 11.60 -5.27
N LEU A 539 55.94 11.16 -4.07
CA LEU A 539 55.13 11.38 -2.88
C LEU A 539 55.08 12.85 -2.45
N VAL A 540 56.21 13.57 -2.48
CA VAL A 540 56.27 14.93 -1.92
C VAL A 540 56.08 16.05 -2.94
N ASP A 541 56.31 15.80 -4.22
CA ASP A 541 56.23 16.83 -5.28
C ASP A 541 55.13 16.50 -6.29
N PHE A 542 55.31 15.48 -7.13
CA PHE A 542 54.35 15.19 -8.22
C PHE A 542 52.94 14.82 -7.72
N ARG A 543 52.84 14.10 -6.59
CA ARG A 543 51.57 13.66 -5.96
C ARG A 543 51.52 14.05 -4.48
N GLY A 544 52.06 15.23 -4.14
CA GLY A 544 52.07 15.78 -2.78
C GLY A 544 50.70 15.83 -2.07
N LEU A 545 49.61 15.95 -2.84
CA LEU A 545 48.25 15.96 -2.30
C LEU A 545 47.85 14.63 -1.64
N ASP A 546 48.30 13.49 -2.19
CA ASP A 546 48.00 12.17 -1.60
C ASP A 546 48.68 12.05 -0.23
N THR A 547 49.95 12.46 -0.14
CA THR A 547 50.71 12.45 1.13
C THR A 547 50.13 13.44 2.15
N LEU A 548 49.64 14.61 1.74
CA LEU A 548 48.91 15.52 2.63
C LEU A 548 47.64 14.85 3.19
N GLY A 549 46.93 14.09 2.36
CA GLY A 549 45.75 13.31 2.77
C GLY A 549 46.11 12.23 3.79
N GLU A 550 47.15 11.44 3.55
CA GLU A 550 47.63 10.41 4.46
C GLU A 550 48.07 10.97 5.82
N ILE A 551 48.83 12.07 5.82
CA ILE A 551 49.22 12.77 7.07
C ILE A 551 47.98 13.24 7.83
N SER A 552 46.97 13.75 7.13
CA SER A 552 45.71 14.17 7.75
C SER A 552 44.96 12.99 8.39
N VAL A 553 44.93 11.82 7.74
CA VAL A 553 44.34 10.59 8.29
C VAL A 553 45.05 10.16 9.56
N LEU A 554 46.38 10.16 9.58
CA LEU A 554 47.17 9.83 10.77
C LEU A 554 46.91 10.82 11.90
N ALA A 555 46.89 12.13 11.62
CA ALA A 555 46.59 13.15 12.61
C ALA A 555 45.19 12.97 13.23
N ILE A 556 44.17 12.72 12.39
CA ILE A 556 42.80 12.45 12.86
C ILE A 556 42.74 11.16 13.69
N ALA A 557 43.42 10.08 13.26
CA ALA A 557 43.47 8.84 14.01
C ALA A 557 44.14 9.03 15.38
N SER A 558 45.26 9.77 15.44
CA SER A 558 45.94 10.10 16.69
C SER A 558 45.07 10.94 17.63
N ILE A 559 44.39 11.98 17.12
CA ILE A 559 43.45 12.79 17.90
C ILE A 559 42.29 11.91 18.41
N GLY A 560 41.72 11.07 17.55
CA GLY A 560 40.64 10.16 17.90
C GLY A 560 41.02 9.19 19.03
N ILE A 561 42.19 8.56 18.93
CA ILE A 561 42.73 7.68 19.98
C ILE A 561 42.91 8.46 21.29
N PHE A 562 43.51 9.65 21.25
CA PHE A 562 43.70 10.50 22.42
C PHE A 562 42.37 10.87 23.09
N THR A 563 41.37 11.28 22.30
CA THR A 563 40.04 11.63 22.80
C THR A 563 39.34 10.43 23.42
N LEU A 564 39.39 9.25 22.79
CA LEU A 564 38.79 8.02 23.35
C LEU A 564 39.40 7.66 24.71
N ILE A 565 40.74 7.72 24.83
CA ILE A 565 41.43 7.45 26.10
C ILE A 565 40.98 8.43 27.19
N LYS A 566 40.93 9.74 26.88
CA LYS A 566 40.52 10.78 27.83
C LYS A 566 39.06 10.66 28.26
N VAL A 567 38.13 10.42 27.34
CA VAL A 567 36.70 10.33 27.63
C VAL A 567 36.37 9.07 28.44
N THR A 568 37.05 7.95 28.20
CA THR A 568 36.84 6.73 29.01
C THR A 568 37.38 6.90 30.43
N GLN A 569 38.48 7.64 30.61
CA GLN A 569 39.03 7.97 31.93
C GLN A 569 38.17 8.95 32.73
N SER A 570 37.31 9.77 32.08
CA SER A 570 36.41 10.70 32.80
C SER A 570 35.06 10.08 33.19
N LYS A 571 34.77 8.85 32.73
CA LYS A 571 33.54 8.09 33.04
C LYS A 571 33.76 6.97 34.07
N GLN A 572 35.02 6.66 34.38
CA GLN A 572 35.43 5.86 35.54
C GLN A 572 35.78 6.82 36.67
#